data_AF-A0A9E6EKZ7-F1
#
_entry.id   AF-A0A9E6EKZ7-F1
#
_cell.length_a   1.000
_cell.length_b   1.000
_cell.length_c   1.000
_cell.angle_alpha   90.00
_cell.angle_beta   90.00
_cell.angle_gamma   90.00
#
_symmetry.space_group_name_H-M   'P 1'
#
loop_
_entity.id
_entity.type
_entity.pdbx_description
1 polymer ?
#
loop_
_entity_poly.entity_id
_entity_poly.type
_entity_poly.pdbx_seq_one_letter_code
_entity_poly.pdbx_strand_id
1 'polypeptide(L)'
;MRINPFLTMAMVPAALVAQTPAATDYSAVLKTQAPAVEELLKDFHPVEALQKAEALLPATLPVFDKSGPGQAMQASLSFSGLTRLYLLNVKAAAMAGEWEKTLDYLLKAQACAKVNYESTKEALTPLQGSWTQAIEQAQKGVADGTARIAAINAKAGRNAAEEAEYQAFLAKDKVYNNPKTPAEKNEAAKYLKANLPRFQELEAKSVTPQEQQDLAAYKQWQANITNGPKAIKAIQENIDATKAEYDACEPKIASFQKSLKDESEEIAKGVAEVKVKGKVVKETSGPKYDEKRLTYFENVMKTKANYETRAAKQDKMNFLFRLRHNVMGTATESKVNEIIDRVRADQDPFPAEKKAAAKGKKAK
;
A
#
# COMPACT_ATOMS: atom_id res chain seq x y z
N MET A 1 -23.56 34.80 41.59
CA MET A 1 -24.16 35.27 40.32
C MET A 1 -23.19 34.86 39.20
N ARG A 2 -23.58 33.89 38.37
CA ARG A 2 -22.78 33.36 37.25
C ARG A 2 -23.05 34.22 36.01
N ILE A 3 -22.03 34.45 35.19
CA ILE A 3 -22.19 34.87 33.80
C ILE A 3 -21.62 33.75 32.93
N ASN A 4 -22.51 33.05 32.23
CA ASN A 4 -22.23 32.17 31.10
C ASN A 4 -21.77 33.01 29.90
N PRO A 5 -20.79 32.56 29.11
CA PRO A 5 -20.75 32.84 27.69
C PRO A 5 -21.24 31.61 26.93
N PHE A 6 -22.54 31.59 26.68
CA PHE A 6 -23.17 30.71 25.70
C PHE A 6 -23.23 31.46 24.37
N LEU A 7 -22.88 30.75 23.30
CA LEU A 7 -23.45 30.88 21.95
C LEU A 7 -23.31 32.25 21.25
N THR A 8 -22.25 32.37 20.44
CA THR A 8 -22.33 33.14 19.19
C THR A 8 -22.45 32.12 18.05
N MET A 9 -23.70 31.80 17.67
CA MET A 9 -23.98 31.15 16.38
C MET A 9 -23.61 32.15 15.28
N ALA A 10 -22.45 31.97 14.66
CA ALA A 10 -22.20 32.52 13.34
C ALA A 10 -22.93 31.63 12.33
N MET A 11 -24.03 32.14 11.76
CA MET A 11 -24.61 31.57 10.54
C MET A 11 -23.56 31.69 9.43
N VAL A 12 -22.93 30.57 9.09
CA VAL A 12 -22.12 30.47 7.88
C VAL A 12 -23.10 30.43 6.69
N PRO A 13 -22.96 31.29 5.68
CA PRO A 13 -23.77 31.20 4.48
C PRO A 13 -23.55 29.83 3.84
N ALA A 14 -24.65 29.13 3.52
CA ALA A 14 -24.65 27.91 2.74
C ALA A 14 -24.12 28.20 1.32
N ALA A 15 -22.80 28.26 1.18
CA ALA A 15 -22.16 28.06 -0.10
C ALA A 15 -22.48 26.62 -0.54
N LEU A 16 -22.93 26.45 -1.78
CA LEU A 16 -22.93 25.17 -2.46
C LEU A 16 -21.50 24.61 -2.41
N VAL A 17 -21.19 23.82 -1.39
CA VAL A 17 -20.08 22.89 -1.45
C VAL A 17 -20.55 21.82 -2.41
N ALA A 18 -20.04 21.86 -3.65
CA ALA A 18 -20.02 20.66 -4.47
C ALA A 18 -19.50 19.55 -3.55
N GLN A 19 -20.32 18.54 -3.26
CA GLN A 19 -19.85 17.39 -2.49
C GLN A 19 -18.68 16.83 -3.27
N THR A 20 -17.47 17.10 -2.80
CA THR A 20 -16.26 16.48 -3.32
C THR A 20 -16.55 14.98 -3.29
N PRO A 21 -16.46 14.27 -4.42
CA PRO A 21 -16.70 12.84 -4.43
C PRO A 21 -15.91 12.20 -3.30
N ALA A 22 -16.54 11.30 -2.55
CA ALA A 22 -15.87 10.58 -1.48
C ALA A 22 -14.55 10.01 -2.02
N ALA A 23 -13.45 10.21 -1.28
CA ALA A 23 -12.13 9.77 -1.71
C ALA A 23 -12.17 8.27 -2.00
N THR A 24 -11.70 7.87 -3.19
CA THR A 24 -11.65 6.47 -3.59
C THR A 24 -10.79 5.67 -2.61
N ASP A 25 -11.32 4.57 -2.10
CA ASP A 25 -10.56 3.60 -1.30
C ASP A 25 -9.84 2.62 -2.25
N TYR A 26 -8.59 2.94 -2.62
CA TYR A 26 -7.80 2.08 -3.49
C TYR A 26 -7.44 0.74 -2.83
N SER A 27 -7.47 0.62 -1.50
CA SER A 27 -7.29 -0.66 -0.83
C SER A 27 -8.48 -1.59 -1.09
N ALA A 28 -9.70 -1.05 -1.08
CA ALA A 28 -10.91 -1.80 -1.48
C ALA A 28 -10.90 -2.15 -2.98
N VAL A 29 -10.48 -1.22 -3.85
CA VAL A 29 -10.33 -1.49 -5.30
C VAL A 29 -9.35 -2.65 -5.52
N LEU A 30 -8.19 -2.61 -4.88
CA LEU A 30 -7.17 -3.65 -5.04
C LEU A 30 -7.69 -5.02 -4.56
N LYS A 31 -8.37 -5.08 -3.42
CA LYS A 31 -8.95 -6.32 -2.91
C LYS A 31 -9.98 -6.94 -3.86
N THR A 32 -10.74 -6.12 -4.58
CA THR A 32 -11.85 -6.58 -5.44
C THR A 32 -11.42 -6.84 -6.87
N GLN A 33 -10.51 -6.03 -7.44
CA GLN A 33 -10.18 -6.05 -8.86
C GLN A 33 -8.82 -6.70 -9.18
N ALA A 34 -7.86 -6.68 -8.25
CA ALA A 34 -6.54 -7.27 -8.49
C ALA A 34 -6.57 -8.78 -8.80
N PRO A 35 -7.42 -9.62 -8.16
CA PRO A 35 -7.45 -11.05 -8.46
C PRO A 35 -7.71 -11.35 -9.94
N ALA A 36 -8.59 -10.58 -10.59
CA ALA A 36 -8.90 -10.78 -12.00
C ALA A 36 -7.76 -10.34 -12.93
N VAL A 37 -6.92 -9.39 -12.51
CA VAL A 37 -5.67 -9.05 -13.22
C VAL A 37 -4.64 -10.17 -13.02
N GLU A 38 -4.51 -10.67 -11.80
CA GLU A 38 -3.56 -11.76 -11.48
C GLU A 38 -3.90 -13.07 -12.19
N GLU A 39 -5.18 -13.38 -12.36
CA GLU A 39 -5.66 -14.52 -13.13
C GLU A 39 -5.24 -14.41 -14.61
N LEU A 40 -5.46 -13.24 -15.23
CA LEU A 40 -4.98 -12.99 -16.60
C LEU A 40 -3.44 -13.15 -16.71
N LEU A 41 -2.68 -12.67 -15.73
CA LEU A 41 -1.22 -12.85 -15.72
C LEU A 41 -0.83 -14.33 -15.61
N LYS A 42 -1.54 -15.10 -14.78
CA LYS A 42 -1.32 -16.54 -14.60
C LYS A 42 -1.64 -17.32 -15.87
N ASP A 43 -2.68 -16.92 -16.59
CA ASP A 43 -3.11 -17.55 -17.84
C ASP A 43 -2.32 -17.02 -19.05
N PHE A 44 -1.26 -16.24 -18.82
CA PHE A 44 -0.40 -15.65 -19.83
C PHE A 44 -1.12 -14.69 -20.77
N HIS A 45 -2.06 -13.89 -20.28
CA HIS A 45 -2.73 -12.78 -20.96
C HIS A 45 -2.23 -11.40 -20.49
N PRO A 46 -0.92 -11.09 -20.60
CA PRO A 46 -0.37 -9.90 -19.94
C PRO A 46 -0.77 -8.57 -20.57
N VAL A 47 -1.10 -8.54 -21.87
CA VAL A 47 -1.58 -7.32 -22.55
C VAL A 47 -2.96 -6.91 -22.01
N GLU A 48 -3.87 -7.89 -21.91
CA GLU A 48 -5.21 -7.69 -21.35
C GLU A 48 -5.12 -7.38 -19.84
N ALA A 49 -4.22 -8.08 -19.12
CA ALA A 49 -3.95 -7.78 -17.72
C ALA A 49 -3.45 -6.35 -17.52
N LEU A 50 -2.53 -5.88 -18.37
CA LEU A 50 -2.02 -4.51 -18.32
C LEU A 50 -3.13 -3.50 -18.57
N GLN A 51 -3.92 -3.66 -19.62
CA GLN A 51 -5.06 -2.76 -19.89
C GLN A 51 -6.05 -2.71 -18.71
N LYS A 52 -6.34 -3.87 -18.11
CA LYS A 52 -7.22 -3.95 -16.95
C LYS A 52 -6.59 -3.30 -15.71
N ALA A 53 -5.29 -3.47 -15.50
CA ALA A 53 -4.56 -2.84 -14.40
C ALA A 53 -4.47 -1.31 -14.56
N GLU A 54 -4.25 -0.83 -15.80
CA GLU A 54 -4.18 0.60 -16.14
C GLU A 54 -5.53 1.27 -15.86
N ALA A 55 -6.65 0.59 -16.16
CA ALA A 55 -8.00 1.09 -15.91
C ALA A 55 -8.33 1.27 -14.41
N LEU A 56 -7.55 0.68 -13.50
CA LEU A 56 -7.71 0.86 -12.05
C LEU A 56 -6.98 2.10 -11.52
N LEU A 57 -6.09 2.69 -12.31
CA LEU A 57 -5.33 3.87 -11.91
C LEU A 57 -6.18 5.12 -12.05
N PRO A 58 -6.07 6.08 -11.12
CA PRO A 58 -6.70 7.37 -11.30
C PRO A 58 -6.00 8.17 -12.40
N ALA A 59 -6.77 8.98 -13.13
CA ALA A 59 -6.24 9.85 -14.18
C ALA A 59 -5.24 10.89 -13.63
N THR A 60 -5.46 11.35 -12.40
CA THR A 60 -4.58 12.28 -11.68
C THR A 60 -4.26 11.71 -10.30
N LEU A 61 -3.07 12.02 -9.78
CA LEU A 61 -2.72 11.64 -8.42
C LEU A 61 -3.70 12.33 -7.45
N PRO A 62 -4.38 11.59 -6.57
CA PRO A 62 -5.27 12.17 -5.57
C PRO A 62 -4.52 13.11 -4.63
N VAL A 63 -5.25 14.03 -3.99
CA VAL A 63 -4.69 14.88 -2.94
C VAL A 63 -4.68 14.12 -1.61
N PHE A 64 -3.58 14.21 -0.87
CA PHE A 64 -3.48 13.65 0.47
C PHE A 64 -4.20 14.58 1.47
N ASP A 65 -5.23 14.08 2.14
CA ASP A 65 -5.99 14.87 3.14
C ASP A 65 -5.25 14.92 4.47
N LYS A 66 -4.79 16.12 4.86
CA LYS A 66 -4.08 16.42 6.10
C LYS A 66 -4.94 17.19 7.11
N SER A 67 -6.25 17.30 6.90
CA SER A 67 -7.15 18.13 7.72
C SER A 67 -7.21 17.70 9.20
N GLY A 68 -6.81 16.47 9.52
CA GLY A 68 -6.60 16.00 10.88
C GLY A 68 -5.94 14.62 10.92
N PRO A 69 -5.54 14.12 12.11
CA PRO A 69 -4.87 12.82 12.22
C PRO A 69 -5.73 11.66 11.71
N GLY A 70 -7.05 11.69 11.94
CA GLY A 70 -7.96 10.66 11.43
C GLY A 70 -8.02 10.62 9.91
N GLN A 71 -8.13 11.79 9.28
CA GLN A 71 -8.14 11.94 7.82
C GLN A 71 -6.80 11.56 7.21
N ALA A 72 -5.68 11.96 7.83
CA ALA A 72 -4.35 11.58 7.40
C ALA A 72 -4.13 10.05 7.43
N MET A 73 -4.64 9.37 8.45
CA MET A 73 -4.58 7.90 8.52
C MET A 73 -5.43 7.23 7.41
N GLN A 74 -6.62 7.75 7.13
CA GLN A 74 -7.45 7.23 6.03
C GLN A 74 -6.80 7.49 4.66
N ALA A 75 -6.27 8.70 4.45
CA ALA A 75 -5.52 9.05 3.25
C ALA A 75 -4.30 8.15 3.07
N SER A 76 -3.58 7.85 4.16
CA SER A 76 -2.41 6.96 4.14
C SER A 76 -2.75 5.55 3.66
N LEU A 77 -3.84 4.96 4.17
CA LEU A 77 -4.31 3.65 3.72
C LEU A 77 -4.71 3.65 2.24
N SER A 78 -5.35 4.72 1.77
CA SER A 78 -5.71 4.88 0.37
C SER A 78 -4.47 5.00 -0.53
N PHE A 79 -3.47 5.80 -0.12
CA PHE A 79 -2.22 5.96 -0.85
C PHE A 79 -1.38 4.68 -0.88
N SER A 80 -1.32 3.89 0.20
CA SER A 80 -0.68 2.57 0.15
C SER A 80 -1.42 1.62 -0.80
N GLY A 81 -2.75 1.69 -0.86
CA GLY A 81 -3.54 0.99 -1.88
C GLY A 81 -3.15 1.39 -3.30
N LEU A 82 -3.00 2.70 -3.54
CA LEU A 82 -2.59 3.24 -4.84
C LEU A 82 -1.15 2.85 -5.23
N THR A 83 -0.20 2.89 -4.29
CA THR A 83 1.16 2.39 -4.50
C THR A 83 1.14 0.93 -4.97
N ARG A 84 0.33 0.09 -4.34
CA ARG A 84 0.19 -1.32 -4.72
C ARG A 84 -0.50 -1.52 -6.07
N LEU A 85 -1.44 -0.65 -6.45
CA LEU A 85 -2.00 -0.64 -7.81
C LEU A 85 -0.95 -0.29 -8.87
N TYR A 86 -0.05 0.66 -8.60
CA TYR A 86 1.09 0.91 -9.48
C TYR A 86 2.01 -0.31 -9.56
N LEU A 87 2.29 -1.00 -8.44
CA LEU A 87 3.10 -2.23 -8.45
C LEU A 87 2.43 -3.40 -9.20
N LEU A 88 1.09 -3.46 -9.21
CA LEU A 88 0.35 -4.40 -10.07
C LEU A 88 0.56 -4.08 -11.55
N ASN A 89 0.54 -2.78 -11.92
CA ASN A 89 0.86 -2.33 -13.27
C ASN A 89 2.31 -2.62 -13.66
N VAL A 90 3.27 -2.47 -12.74
CA VAL A 90 4.68 -2.89 -12.94
C VAL A 90 4.74 -4.37 -13.32
N LYS A 91 4.06 -5.25 -12.58
CA LYS A 91 4.04 -6.68 -12.86
C LYS A 91 3.43 -6.98 -14.23
N ALA A 92 2.30 -6.35 -14.55
CA ALA A 92 1.62 -6.57 -15.82
C ALA A 92 2.41 -6.05 -17.02
N ALA A 93 2.98 -4.84 -16.91
CA ALA A 93 3.83 -4.25 -17.94
C ALA A 93 5.09 -5.10 -18.19
N ALA A 94 5.75 -5.57 -17.12
CA ALA A 94 6.93 -6.42 -17.25
C ALA A 94 6.62 -7.72 -18.00
N MET A 95 5.50 -8.37 -17.66
CA MET A 95 5.06 -9.60 -18.33
C MET A 95 4.59 -9.35 -19.76
N ALA A 96 4.07 -8.16 -20.07
CA ALA A 96 3.69 -7.76 -21.42
C ALA A 96 4.90 -7.42 -22.31
N GLY A 97 6.10 -7.33 -21.73
CA GLY A 97 7.31 -6.89 -22.42
C GLY A 97 7.40 -5.37 -22.59
N GLU A 98 6.59 -4.59 -21.87
CA GLU A 98 6.56 -3.12 -21.91
C GLU A 98 7.53 -2.57 -20.85
N TRP A 99 8.83 -2.67 -21.11
CA TRP A 99 9.85 -2.38 -20.10
C TRP A 99 9.91 -0.89 -19.71
N GLU A 100 9.78 0.02 -20.68
CA GLU A 100 9.74 1.45 -20.42
C GLU A 100 8.55 1.82 -19.53
N LYS A 101 7.37 1.24 -19.81
CA LYS A 101 6.19 1.40 -18.95
C LYS A 101 6.41 0.80 -17.57
N THR A 102 7.10 -0.34 -17.48
CA THR A 102 7.41 -0.97 -16.19
C THR A 102 8.22 -0.02 -15.31
N LEU A 103 9.24 0.63 -15.87
CA LEU A 103 10.02 1.64 -15.15
C LEU A 103 9.18 2.86 -14.79
N ASP A 104 8.37 3.37 -15.72
CA ASP A 104 7.45 4.50 -15.47
C ASP A 104 6.48 4.21 -14.31
N TYR A 105 5.82 3.05 -14.30
CA TYR A 105 4.94 2.66 -13.19
C TYR A 105 5.67 2.49 -11.88
N LEU A 106 6.91 2.00 -11.90
CA LEU A 106 7.70 1.84 -10.69
C LEU A 106 8.13 3.18 -10.10
N LEU A 107 8.49 4.16 -10.95
CA LEU A 107 8.74 5.54 -10.55
C LEU A 107 7.47 6.20 -9.99
N LYS A 108 6.31 5.96 -10.60
CA LYS A 108 5.01 6.43 -10.09
C LYS A 108 4.64 5.79 -8.75
N ALA A 109 4.92 4.50 -8.57
CA ALA A 109 4.75 3.80 -7.28
C ALA A 109 5.61 4.45 -6.20
N GLN A 110 6.90 4.71 -6.50
CA GLN A 110 7.81 5.38 -5.57
C GLN A 110 7.35 6.80 -5.24
N ALA A 111 6.92 7.58 -6.24
CA ALA A 111 6.41 8.93 -6.03
C ALA A 111 5.16 8.94 -5.14
N CYS A 112 4.23 8.01 -5.36
CA CYS A 112 3.04 7.82 -4.54
C CYS A 112 3.40 7.46 -3.09
N ALA A 113 4.29 6.47 -2.90
CA ALA A 113 4.78 6.05 -1.58
C ALA A 113 5.51 7.18 -0.85
N LYS A 114 6.28 8.01 -1.57
CA LYS A 114 6.94 9.18 -1.02
C LYS A 114 5.95 10.22 -0.51
N VAL A 115 4.93 10.55 -1.31
CA VAL A 115 3.86 11.47 -0.90
C VAL A 115 3.16 10.93 0.34
N ASN A 116 2.88 9.64 0.40
CA ASN A 116 2.28 8.98 1.56
C ASN A 116 3.13 9.16 2.82
N TYR A 117 4.42 8.79 2.75
CA TYR A 117 5.35 8.88 3.88
C TYR A 117 5.50 10.32 4.39
N GLU A 118 5.85 11.26 3.51
CA GLU A 118 6.08 12.66 3.92
C GLU A 118 4.80 13.27 4.51
N SER A 119 3.64 13.00 3.90
CA SER A 119 2.36 13.54 4.35
C SER A 119 1.89 12.92 5.66
N THR A 120 2.07 11.62 5.84
CA THR A 120 1.75 10.90 7.09
C THR A 120 2.65 11.40 8.22
N LYS A 121 3.95 11.51 7.97
CA LYS A 121 4.91 12.04 8.93
C LYS A 121 4.57 13.45 9.36
N GLU A 122 4.31 14.35 8.41
CA GLU A 122 3.93 15.73 8.68
C GLU A 122 2.66 15.82 9.53
N ALA A 123 1.62 15.05 9.20
CA ALA A 123 0.35 15.09 9.91
C ALA A 123 0.41 14.48 11.32
N LEU A 124 1.23 13.45 11.54
CA LEU A 124 1.25 12.70 12.80
C LEU A 124 2.34 13.14 13.79
N THR A 125 3.41 13.78 13.33
CA THR A 125 4.49 14.26 14.19
C THR A 125 4.00 15.24 15.28
N PRO A 126 3.11 16.22 14.99
CA PRO A 126 2.54 17.08 16.02
C PRO A 126 1.74 16.31 17.08
N LEU A 127 1.03 15.25 16.67
CA LEU A 127 0.26 14.40 17.59
C LEU A 127 1.19 13.65 18.54
N GLN A 128 2.32 13.15 18.06
CA GLN A 128 3.35 12.54 18.91
C GLN A 128 3.87 13.55 19.95
N GLY A 129 4.16 14.79 19.53
CA GLY A 129 4.56 15.86 20.44
C GLY A 129 3.51 16.16 21.52
N SER A 130 2.22 16.18 21.15
CA SER A 130 1.13 16.39 22.10
C SER A 130 1.02 15.29 23.15
N TRP A 131 1.28 14.03 22.77
CA TRP A 131 1.31 12.91 23.71
C TRP A 131 2.50 12.99 24.66
N THR A 132 3.68 13.37 24.17
CA THR A 132 4.85 13.59 25.04
C THR A 132 4.55 14.64 26.10
N GLN A 133 4.00 15.80 25.70
CA GLN A 133 3.61 16.85 26.64
C GLN A 133 2.52 16.38 27.61
N ALA A 134 1.52 15.62 27.14
CA ALA A 134 0.46 15.08 27.99
C ALA A 134 0.99 14.09 29.03
N ILE A 135 2.02 13.30 28.70
CA ILE A 135 2.70 12.40 29.65
C ILE A 135 3.46 13.21 30.70
N GLU A 136 4.25 14.21 30.28
CA GLU A 136 5.01 15.06 31.21
C GLU A 136 4.08 15.81 32.19
N GLN A 137 3.01 16.40 31.67
CA GLN A 137 1.99 17.06 32.49
C GLN A 137 1.31 16.07 33.45
N ALA A 138 1.01 14.87 32.97
CA ALA A 138 0.41 13.83 33.79
C ALA A 138 1.33 13.32 34.90
N GLN A 139 2.62 13.13 34.62
CA GLN A 139 3.62 12.75 35.61
C GLN A 139 3.71 13.79 36.73
N LYS A 140 3.77 15.08 36.35
CA LYS A 140 3.76 16.19 37.31
C LYS A 140 2.45 16.22 38.12
N GLY A 141 1.31 16.12 37.44
CA GLY A 141 -0.01 16.14 38.10
C GLY A 141 -0.19 14.97 39.08
N VAL A 142 0.29 13.77 38.74
CA VAL A 142 0.27 12.63 39.67
C VAL A 142 1.18 12.89 40.88
N ALA A 143 2.40 13.41 40.67
CA ALA A 143 3.31 13.73 41.76
C ALA A 143 2.72 14.79 42.72
N ASP A 144 2.18 15.88 42.18
CA ASP A 144 1.63 16.99 42.95
C ASP A 144 0.27 16.64 43.59
N GLY A 145 -0.54 15.81 42.92
CA GLY A 145 -1.91 15.51 43.30
C GLY A 145 -2.07 14.35 44.29
N THR A 146 -1.07 13.49 44.46
CA THR A 146 -1.23 12.22 45.20
C THR A 146 -1.72 12.41 46.64
N ALA A 147 -1.13 13.34 47.41
CA ALA A 147 -1.53 13.58 48.80
C ALA A 147 -2.95 14.18 48.89
N ARG A 148 -3.30 15.11 47.99
CA ARG A 148 -4.63 15.71 47.91
C ARG A 148 -5.69 14.67 47.57
N ILE A 149 -5.42 13.80 46.61
CA ILE A 149 -6.35 12.73 46.20
C ILE A 149 -6.51 11.67 47.28
N ALA A 150 -5.45 11.33 48.02
CA ALA A 150 -5.56 10.47 49.20
C ALA A 150 -6.47 11.09 50.27
N ALA A 151 -6.32 12.40 50.54
CA ALA A 151 -7.16 13.11 51.49
C ALA A 151 -8.63 13.22 51.03
N ILE A 152 -8.87 13.43 49.73
CA ILE A 152 -10.23 13.44 49.15
C ILE A 152 -10.88 12.06 49.30
N ASN A 153 -10.16 10.98 48.97
CA ASN A 153 -10.67 9.62 49.13
C ASN A 153 -10.95 9.26 50.59
N ALA A 154 -10.15 9.76 51.53
CA ALA A 154 -10.36 9.55 52.97
C ALA A 154 -11.56 10.35 53.53
N LYS A 155 -11.97 11.44 52.86
CA LYS A 155 -13.14 12.26 53.22
C LYS A 155 -14.45 11.75 52.65
N ALA A 156 -14.41 10.95 51.59
CA ALA A 156 -15.60 10.30 51.07
C ALA A 156 -16.22 9.51 52.24
N GLY A 157 -17.42 9.90 52.69
CA GLY A 157 -18.07 9.44 53.92
C GLY A 157 -18.57 7.99 53.83
N ARG A 158 -17.81 7.13 53.15
CA ARG A 158 -18.06 5.72 52.95
C ARG A 158 -17.89 5.02 54.29
N ASN A 159 -18.89 4.22 54.66
CA ASN A 159 -18.71 3.28 55.76
C ASN A 159 -17.72 2.16 55.36
N ALA A 160 -17.28 1.33 56.30
CA ALA A 160 -16.28 0.29 56.04
C ALA A 160 -16.69 -0.70 54.93
N ALA A 161 -17.99 -0.97 54.76
CA ALA A 161 -18.50 -1.85 53.71
C ALA A 161 -18.48 -1.17 52.33
N GLU A 162 -18.86 0.10 52.27
CA GLU A 162 -18.82 0.91 51.04
C GLU A 162 -17.39 1.19 50.57
N GLU A 163 -16.45 1.36 51.51
CA GLU A 163 -15.02 1.50 51.20
C GLU A 163 -14.46 0.19 50.63
N ALA A 164 -14.83 -0.96 51.21
CA ALA A 164 -14.43 -2.26 50.66
C ALA A 164 -14.99 -2.49 49.24
N GLU A 165 -16.25 -2.09 49.00
CA GLU A 165 -16.90 -2.14 47.68
C GLU A 165 -16.16 -1.26 46.65
N TYR A 166 -15.80 -0.04 47.05
CA TYR A 166 -15.05 0.92 46.22
C TYR A 166 -13.64 0.41 45.87
N GLN A 167 -12.89 -0.10 46.85
CA GLN A 167 -11.55 -0.65 46.62
C GLN A 167 -11.58 -1.92 45.76
N ALA A 168 -12.60 -2.77 45.93
CA ALA A 168 -12.80 -3.94 45.07
C ALA A 168 -13.09 -3.55 43.62
N PHE A 169 -13.84 -2.45 43.40
CA PHE A 169 -14.05 -1.91 42.06
C PHE A 169 -12.74 -1.39 41.46
N LEU A 170 -11.95 -0.58 42.17
CA LEU A 170 -10.66 -0.06 41.66
C LEU A 170 -9.68 -1.18 41.30
N ALA A 171 -9.61 -2.24 42.12
CA ALA A 171 -8.77 -3.40 41.84
C ALA A 171 -9.19 -4.12 40.56
N LYS A 172 -10.50 -4.29 40.34
CA LYS A 172 -11.05 -4.89 39.11
C LYS A 172 -10.95 -3.97 37.90
N ASP A 173 -11.15 -2.66 38.05
CA ASP A 173 -11.00 -1.67 37.00
C ASP A 173 -9.57 -1.65 36.45
N LYS A 174 -8.57 -1.79 37.32
CA LYS A 174 -7.16 -1.94 36.91
C LYS A 174 -6.92 -3.17 36.01
N VAL A 175 -7.65 -4.26 36.24
CA VAL A 175 -7.59 -5.48 35.41
C VAL A 175 -8.36 -5.27 34.10
N TYR A 176 -9.54 -4.64 34.17
CA TYR A 176 -10.44 -4.42 33.04
C TYR A 176 -10.05 -3.27 32.11
N ASN A 177 -9.15 -2.38 32.52
CA ASN A 177 -8.57 -1.33 31.67
C ASN A 177 -7.47 -1.86 30.71
N ASN A 178 -7.12 -3.15 30.78
CA ASN A 178 -6.19 -3.77 29.83
C ASN A 178 -6.62 -5.19 29.42
N PRO A 179 -7.82 -5.38 28.84
CA PRO A 179 -8.30 -6.68 28.43
C PRO A 179 -7.54 -7.14 27.19
N LYS A 180 -6.99 -8.36 27.21
CA LYS A 180 -6.11 -8.91 26.17
C LYS A 180 -6.88 -9.71 25.12
N THR A 181 -8.04 -10.27 25.46
CA THR A 181 -8.85 -11.12 24.55
C THR A 181 -10.24 -10.52 24.27
N PRO A 182 -10.91 -10.94 23.17
CA PRO A 182 -12.30 -10.54 22.90
C PRO A 182 -13.29 -10.95 24.00
N ALA A 183 -13.05 -12.10 24.65
CA ALA A 183 -13.86 -12.57 25.78
C ALA A 183 -13.68 -11.65 27.00
N GLU A 184 -12.43 -11.31 27.35
CA GLU A 184 -12.13 -10.36 28.43
C GLU A 184 -12.68 -8.96 28.15
N LYS A 185 -12.67 -8.50 26.89
CA LYS A 185 -13.29 -7.22 26.50
C LYS A 185 -14.79 -7.21 26.75
N ASN A 186 -15.48 -8.29 26.36
CA ASN A 186 -16.93 -8.41 26.59
C ASN A 186 -17.27 -8.52 28.09
N GLU A 187 -16.45 -9.23 28.85
CA GLU A 187 -16.62 -9.34 30.30
C GLU A 187 -16.35 -8.00 31.00
N ALA A 188 -15.27 -7.32 30.64
CA ALA A 188 -14.94 -5.97 31.10
C ALA A 188 -16.08 -4.99 30.81
N ALA A 189 -16.62 -5.01 29.59
CA ALA A 189 -17.72 -4.13 29.19
C ALA A 189 -19.00 -4.41 29.99
N LYS A 190 -19.34 -5.69 30.22
CA LYS A 190 -20.49 -6.08 31.06
C LYS A 190 -20.30 -5.65 32.51
N TYR A 191 -19.12 -5.91 33.07
CA TYR A 191 -18.80 -5.55 34.44
C TYR A 191 -18.85 -4.03 34.66
N LEU A 192 -18.18 -3.26 33.79
CA LEU A 192 -18.21 -1.79 33.82
C LEU A 192 -19.64 -1.28 33.68
N LYS A 193 -20.40 -1.74 32.69
CA LYS A 193 -21.79 -1.31 32.50
C LYS A 193 -22.68 -1.56 33.72
N ALA A 194 -22.49 -2.69 34.40
CA ALA A 194 -23.29 -3.06 35.57
C ALA A 194 -22.89 -2.28 36.84
N ASN A 195 -21.59 -1.99 37.02
CA ASN A 195 -21.06 -1.49 38.29
C ASN A 195 -20.65 0.00 38.25
N LEU A 196 -20.52 0.61 37.07
CA LEU A 196 -20.13 2.02 36.91
C LEU A 196 -21.11 3.00 37.59
N PRO A 197 -22.45 2.84 37.52
CA PRO A 197 -23.37 3.76 38.20
C PRO A 197 -23.19 3.74 39.72
N ARG A 198 -22.99 2.55 40.31
CA ARG A 198 -22.75 2.37 41.74
C ARG A 198 -21.41 2.95 42.16
N PHE A 199 -20.38 2.76 41.33
CA PHE A 199 -19.08 3.37 41.56
C PHE A 199 -19.15 4.90 41.52
N GLN A 200 -19.88 5.48 40.55
CA GLN A 200 -20.10 6.93 40.47
C GLN A 200 -20.90 7.47 41.68
N GLU A 201 -21.86 6.71 42.19
CA GLU A 201 -22.60 7.03 43.42
C GLU A 201 -21.68 7.04 44.65
N LEU A 202 -20.84 6.01 44.80
CA LEU A 202 -19.85 5.89 45.88
C LEU A 202 -18.73 6.94 45.79
N GLU A 203 -18.40 7.39 44.58
CA GLU A 203 -17.46 8.46 44.33
C GLU A 203 -18.08 9.84 44.61
N ALA A 204 -19.39 10.02 44.39
CA ALA A 204 -20.09 11.29 44.62
C ALA A 204 -20.48 11.52 46.09
N LYS A 205 -20.43 10.50 46.96
CA LYS A 205 -20.69 10.67 48.39
C LYS A 205 -19.57 11.49 49.06
N SER A 206 -19.95 12.69 49.52
CA SER A 206 -19.14 13.58 50.36
C SER A 206 -17.95 14.28 49.70
N VAL A 207 -17.95 14.43 48.37
CA VAL A 207 -16.98 15.27 47.64
C VAL A 207 -17.65 16.46 46.98
N THR A 208 -16.98 17.61 47.04
CA THR A 208 -17.39 18.82 46.35
C THR A 208 -17.22 18.66 44.82
N PRO A 209 -17.93 19.46 44.00
CA PRO A 209 -17.72 19.46 42.55
C PRO A 209 -16.25 19.68 42.14
N GLN A 210 -15.50 20.45 42.92
CA GLN A 210 -14.07 20.68 42.69
C GLN A 210 -13.24 19.41 42.96
N GLU A 211 -13.51 18.72 44.07
CA GLU A 211 -12.81 17.46 44.40
C GLU A 211 -13.13 16.36 43.39
N GLN A 212 -14.33 16.36 42.81
CA GLN A 212 -14.69 15.44 41.74
C GLN A 212 -13.94 15.75 40.43
N GLN A 213 -13.71 17.04 40.11
CA GLN A 213 -12.85 17.43 39.00
C GLN A 213 -11.39 17.01 39.24
N ASP A 214 -10.89 17.15 40.46
CA ASP A 214 -9.51 16.74 40.80
C ASP A 214 -9.34 15.22 40.65
N LEU A 215 -10.31 14.42 41.12
CA LEU A 215 -10.32 12.96 40.96
C LEU A 215 -10.33 12.56 39.48
N ALA A 216 -11.18 13.19 38.67
CA ALA A 216 -11.25 12.93 37.23
C ALA A 216 -9.93 13.29 36.52
N ALA A 217 -9.34 14.45 36.85
CA ALA A 217 -8.06 14.88 36.30
C ALA A 217 -6.93 13.90 36.68
N TYR A 218 -6.88 13.45 37.94
CA TYR A 218 -5.89 12.49 38.40
C TYR A 218 -6.01 11.14 37.69
N LYS A 219 -7.24 10.63 37.51
CA LYS A 219 -7.49 9.42 36.69
C LYS A 219 -7.03 9.61 35.25
N GLN A 220 -7.32 10.76 34.65
CA GLN A 220 -6.87 11.07 33.29
C GLN A 220 -5.34 11.13 33.19
N TRP A 221 -4.66 11.70 34.19
CA TRP A 221 -3.20 11.69 34.24
C TRP A 221 -2.63 10.27 34.32
N GLN A 222 -3.17 9.43 35.21
CA GLN A 222 -2.77 8.02 35.28
C GLN A 222 -2.99 7.28 33.95
N ALA A 223 -4.11 7.55 33.28
CA ALA A 223 -4.40 7.02 31.95
C ALA A 223 -3.39 7.51 30.90
N ASN A 224 -3.04 8.79 30.89
CA ASN A 224 -2.06 9.36 29.97
C ASN A 224 -0.66 8.77 30.16
N ILE A 225 -0.20 8.58 31.41
CA ILE A 225 1.09 7.92 31.70
C ILE A 225 1.10 6.49 31.16
N THR A 226 -0.02 5.77 31.31
CA THR A 226 -0.14 4.36 30.91
C THR A 226 -0.29 4.20 29.39
N ASN A 227 -1.08 5.05 28.75
CA ASN A 227 -1.47 4.90 27.35
C ASN A 227 -0.64 5.76 26.38
N GLY A 228 -0.09 6.88 26.85
CA GLY A 228 0.70 7.80 26.03
C GLY A 228 1.87 7.13 25.30
N PRO A 229 2.72 6.32 25.98
CA PRO A 229 3.79 5.59 25.31
C PRO A 229 3.29 4.64 24.21
N LYS A 230 2.12 4.01 24.40
CA LYS A 230 1.49 3.15 23.39
C LYS A 230 1.03 3.96 22.19
N ALA A 231 0.43 5.12 22.42
CA ALA A 231 -0.01 6.03 21.36
C ALA A 231 1.18 6.55 20.54
N ILE A 232 2.25 7.00 21.21
CA ILE A 232 3.51 7.43 20.56
C ILE A 232 4.08 6.31 19.70
N LYS A 233 4.17 5.10 20.25
CA LYS A 233 4.67 3.92 19.52
C LYS A 233 3.81 3.62 18.28
N ALA A 234 2.49 3.60 18.41
CA ALA A 234 1.60 3.34 17.29
C ALA A 234 1.71 4.40 16.19
N ILE A 235 1.88 5.68 16.56
CA ILE A 235 2.14 6.76 15.60
C ILE A 235 3.44 6.51 14.85
N GLN A 236 4.53 6.19 15.57
CA GLN A 236 5.83 5.92 14.95
C GLN A 236 5.78 4.70 14.02
N GLU A 237 5.12 3.61 14.43
CA GLU A 237 4.97 2.41 13.60
C GLU A 237 4.25 2.70 12.28
N ASN A 238 3.25 3.60 12.27
CA ASN A 238 2.59 4.02 11.04
C ASN A 238 3.52 4.83 10.12
N ILE A 239 4.30 5.75 10.69
CA ILE A 239 5.30 6.54 9.94
C ILE A 239 6.34 5.59 9.33
N ASP A 240 6.86 4.65 10.12
CA ASP A 240 7.89 3.70 9.68
C ASP A 240 7.35 2.75 8.61
N ALA A 241 6.09 2.32 8.70
CA ALA A 241 5.46 1.47 7.69
C ALA A 241 5.37 2.17 6.32
N THR A 242 4.96 3.45 6.30
CA THR A 242 4.92 4.23 5.05
C THR A 242 6.32 4.50 4.49
N LYS A 243 7.31 4.73 5.37
CA LYS A 243 8.71 4.86 4.96
C LYS A 243 9.24 3.57 4.33
N ALA A 244 8.98 2.42 4.93
CA ALA A 244 9.42 1.13 4.41
C ALA A 244 8.82 0.85 3.02
N GLU A 245 7.57 1.24 2.77
CA GLU A 245 6.94 1.12 1.44
C GLU A 245 7.66 2.00 0.38
N TYR A 246 8.05 3.23 0.75
CA TYR A 246 8.84 4.11 -0.12
C TYR A 246 10.25 3.54 -0.38
N ASP A 247 10.98 3.15 0.66
CA ASP A 247 12.34 2.64 0.56
C ASP A 247 12.40 1.31 -0.23
N ALA A 248 11.35 0.49 -0.18
CA ALA A 248 11.26 -0.77 -0.92
C ALA A 248 11.19 -0.60 -2.45
N CYS A 249 10.88 0.60 -2.95
CA CYS A 249 10.83 0.89 -4.39
C CYS A 249 12.23 1.10 -4.99
N GLU A 250 13.15 1.70 -4.24
CA GLU A 250 14.49 2.07 -4.72
C GLU A 250 15.31 0.89 -5.26
N PRO A 251 15.49 -0.24 -4.52
CA PRO A 251 16.25 -1.37 -5.05
C PRO A 251 15.59 -2.01 -6.28
N LYS A 252 14.25 -1.95 -6.38
CA LYS A 252 13.53 -2.43 -7.56
C LYS A 252 13.82 -1.55 -8.78
N ILE A 253 13.84 -0.22 -8.60
CA ILE A 253 14.15 0.73 -9.67
C ILE A 253 15.57 0.51 -10.18
N ALA A 254 16.53 0.45 -9.27
CA ALA A 254 17.94 0.23 -9.62
C ALA A 254 18.13 -1.12 -10.37
N SER A 255 17.50 -2.19 -9.87
CA SER A 255 17.54 -3.50 -10.54
C SER A 255 16.95 -3.44 -11.95
N PHE A 256 15.81 -2.77 -12.13
CA PHE A 256 15.12 -2.73 -13.42
C PHE A 256 15.84 -1.85 -14.43
N GLN A 257 16.38 -0.70 -14.00
CA GLN A 257 17.24 0.15 -14.84
C GLN A 257 18.49 -0.61 -15.31
N LYS A 258 19.09 -1.42 -14.43
CA LYS A 258 20.21 -2.29 -14.82
C LYS A 258 19.77 -3.32 -15.86
N SER A 259 18.65 -4.01 -15.67
CA SER A 259 18.13 -4.98 -16.64
C SER A 259 17.84 -4.35 -18.00
N LEU A 260 17.23 -3.16 -18.03
CA LEU A 260 16.99 -2.39 -19.24
C LEU A 260 18.29 -2.05 -19.97
N LYS A 261 19.31 -1.60 -19.23
CA LYS A 261 20.63 -1.30 -19.79
C LYS A 261 21.30 -2.55 -20.36
N ASP A 262 21.36 -3.63 -19.58
CA ASP A 262 21.97 -4.90 -19.99
C ASP A 262 21.29 -5.45 -21.26
N GLU A 263 19.95 -5.39 -21.32
CA GLU A 263 19.17 -5.74 -22.51
C GLU A 263 19.49 -4.86 -23.71
N SER A 264 19.52 -3.53 -23.53
CA SER A 264 19.83 -2.61 -24.61
C SER A 264 21.25 -2.85 -25.16
N GLU A 265 22.20 -3.19 -24.31
CA GLU A 265 23.56 -3.54 -24.71
C GLU A 265 23.64 -4.89 -25.43
N GLU A 266 22.89 -5.90 -24.98
CA GLU A 266 22.75 -7.20 -25.65
C GLU A 266 22.20 -7.03 -27.07
N ILE A 267 21.09 -6.29 -27.20
CA ILE A 267 20.47 -6.00 -28.50
C ILE A 267 21.47 -5.24 -29.38
N ALA A 268 22.12 -4.19 -28.87
CA ALA A 268 23.07 -3.41 -29.65
C ALA A 268 24.23 -4.27 -30.19
N LYS A 269 24.78 -5.17 -29.36
CA LYS A 269 25.82 -6.13 -29.77
C LYS A 269 25.30 -7.09 -30.84
N GLY A 270 24.14 -7.72 -30.59
CA GLY A 270 23.53 -8.65 -31.55
C GLY A 270 23.25 -8.00 -32.90
N VAL A 271 22.74 -6.76 -32.90
CA VAL A 271 22.47 -5.95 -34.11
C VAL A 271 23.75 -5.56 -34.84
N ALA A 272 24.85 -5.31 -34.13
CA ALA A 272 26.15 -5.02 -34.75
C ALA A 272 26.70 -6.23 -35.53
N GLU A 273 26.39 -7.45 -35.09
CA GLU A 273 26.83 -8.71 -35.72
C GLU A 273 25.97 -9.13 -36.93
N VAL A 274 24.77 -8.54 -37.10
CA VAL A 274 23.89 -8.84 -38.24
C VAL A 274 24.52 -8.39 -39.57
N LYS A 275 24.58 -9.33 -40.52
CA LYS A 275 24.94 -9.08 -41.92
C LYS A 275 23.68 -8.88 -42.75
N VAL A 276 23.55 -7.72 -43.42
CA VAL A 276 22.47 -7.45 -44.38
C VAL A 276 23.04 -7.63 -45.79
N LYS A 277 22.43 -8.51 -46.60
CA LYS A 277 22.91 -8.86 -47.96
C LYS A 277 24.41 -9.23 -48.01
N GLY A 278 24.90 -9.93 -46.98
CA GLY A 278 26.30 -10.39 -46.91
C GLY A 278 27.33 -9.33 -46.49
N LYS A 279 26.93 -8.09 -46.22
CA LYS A 279 27.82 -7.00 -45.76
C LYS A 279 27.50 -6.57 -44.33
N VAL A 280 28.54 -6.25 -43.57
CA VAL A 280 28.40 -5.57 -42.26
C VAL A 280 28.13 -4.10 -42.55
N VAL A 281 26.89 -3.66 -42.33
CA VAL A 281 26.52 -2.25 -42.40
C VAL A 281 26.98 -1.59 -41.07
N LYS A 282 27.53 -0.37 -41.07
CA LYS A 282 28.08 0.28 -39.85
C LYS A 282 27.12 1.25 -39.14
N GLU A 283 25.90 1.41 -39.64
CA GLU A 283 24.95 2.38 -39.09
C GLU A 283 24.48 1.97 -37.69
N THR A 284 24.40 2.96 -36.81
CA THR A 284 24.02 2.85 -35.39
C THR A 284 22.66 3.48 -35.09
N SER A 285 22.00 4.08 -36.09
CA SER A 285 20.64 4.64 -36.00
C SER A 285 20.02 4.80 -37.40
N GLY A 286 18.70 4.96 -37.46
CA GLY A 286 17.93 5.19 -38.69
C GLY A 286 17.37 3.92 -39.35
N PRO A 287 16.68 4.03 -40.51
CA PRO A 287 15.86 2.96 -41.06
C PRO A 287 16.59 1.63 -41.32
N LYS A 288 17.87 1.70 -41.69
CA LYS A 288 18.71 0.52 -41.93
C LYS A 288 19.22 -0.13 -40.62
N TYR A 289 19.35 0.64 -39.54
CA TYR A 289 19.56 0.09 -38.20
C TYR A 289 18.32 -0.67 -37.74
N ASP A 290 17.13 -0.14 -38.00
CA ASP A 290 15.86 -0.82 -37.70
C ASP A 290 15.71 -2.13 -38.49
N GLU A 291 16.11 -2.16 -39.77
CA GLU A 291 16.13 -3.38 -40.59
C GLU A 291 17.06 -4.45 -40.01
N LYS A 292 18.26 -4.07 -39.53
CA LYS A 292 19.16 -4.99 -38.84
C LYS A 292 18.58 -5.48 -37.51
N ARG A 293 17.96 -4.58 -36.74
CA ARG A 293 17.32 -4.90 -35.47
C ARG A 293 16.22 -5.94 -35.66
N LEU A 294 15.38 -5.75 -36.67
CA LEU A 294 14.38 -6.74 -37.05
C LEU A 294 15.02 -8.07 -37.47
N THR A 295 16.05 -8.04 -38.31
CA THR A 295 16.78 -9.25 -38.74
C THR A 295 17.42 -10.00 -37.57
N TYR A 296 17.96 -9.29 -36.58
CA TYR A 296 18.48 -9.88 -35.34
C TYR A 296 17.38 -10.66 -34.62
N PHE A 297 16.22 -10.03 -34.38
CA PHE A 297 15.11 -10.69 -33.70
C PHE A 297 14.54 -11.87 -34.51
N GLU A 298 14.49 -11.78 -35.83
CA GLU A 298 14.13 -12.93 -36.69
C GLU A 298 15.11 -14.10 -36.55
N ASN A 299 16.41 -13.83 -36.46
CA ASN A 299 17.43 -14.87 -36.24
C ASN A 299 17.32 -15.47 -34.84
N VAL A 300 17.05 -14.64 -33.82
CA VAL A 300 16.77 -15.11 -32.45
C VAL A 300 15.57 -16.05 -32.44
N MET A 301 14.51 -15.71 -33.18
CA MET A 301 13.28 -16.50 -33.30
C MET A 301 13.45 -17.82 -34.05
N LYS A 302 14.31 -17.88 -35.08
CA LYS A 302 14.58 -19.12 -35.83
C LYS A 302 15.34 -20.17 -35.02
N THR A 303 16.05 -19.74 -33.99
CA THR A 303 16.92 -20.62 -33.21
C THR A 303 16.14 -21.22 -32.05
N LYS A 304 15.59 -22.43 -32.25
CA LYS A 304 14.80 -23.16 -31.24
C LYS A 304 15.51 -23.26 -29.87
N ALA A 305 16.84 -23.40 -29.87
CA ALA A 305 17.66 -23.44 -28.67
C ALA A 305 17.52 -22.20 -27.77
N ASN A 306 17.28 -21.01 -28.35
CA ASN A 306 17.03 -19.81 -27.56
C ASN A 306 15.78 -20.01 -26.70
N TYR A 307 14.72 -20.59 -27.24
CA TYR A 307 13.52 -20.90 -26.46
C TYR A 307 13.71 -22.08 -25.48
N GLU A 308 14.38 -23.16 -25.91
CA GLU A 308 14.48 -24.42 -25.15
C GLU A 308 15.42 -24.36 -23.94
N THR A 309 16.42 -23.48 -23.96
CA THR A 309 17.35 -23.27 -22.82
C THR A 309 16.67 -22.70 -21.58
N ARG A 310 15.44 -22.20 -21.70
CA ARG A 310 14.64 -21.68 -20.60
C ARG A 310 13.88 -22.83 -19.93
N ALA A 311 14.00 -22.97 -18.61
CA ALA A 311 13.44 -24.11 -17.89
C ALA A 311 11.92 -23.99 -17.68
N ALA A 312 11.45 -22.84 -17.16
CA ALA A 312 10.04 -22.67 -16.81
C ALA A 312 9.19 -22.15 -17.97
N LYS A 313 7.90 -22.56 -18.02
CA LYS A 313 6.91 -22.02 -18.97
C LYS A 313 6.79 -20.50 -18.86
N GLN A 314 6.90 -19.96 -17.64
CA GLN A 314 6.87 -18.52 -17.40
C GLN A 314 8.04 -17.79 -18.07
N ASP A 315 9.27 -18.28 -17.94
CA ASP A 315 10.45 -17.65 -18.52
C ASP A 315 10.40 -17.67 -20.05
N LYS A 316 9.88 -18.77 -20.60
CA LYS A 316 9.60 -18.93 -22.03
C LYS A 316 8.59 -17.88 -22.52
N MET A 317 7.48 -17.71 -21.80
CA MET A 317 6.46 -16.73 -22.14
C MET A 317 6.97 -15.29 -22.02
N ASN A 318 7.67 -14.96 -20.94
CA ASN A 318 8.27 -13.62 -20.75
C ASN A 318 9.23 -13.27 -21.89
N PHE A 319 10.05 -14.24 -22.33
CA PHE A 319 10.92 -14.06 -23.49
C PHE A 319 10.14 -13.79 -24.78
N LEU A 320 9.08 -14.55 -25.04
CA LEU A 320 8.24 -14.35 -26.23
C LEU A 320 7.53 -12.99 -26.22
N PHE A 321 7.01 -12.53 -25.08
CA PHE A 321 6.38 -11.21 -24.98
C PHE A 321 7.39 -10.07 -25.16
N ARG A 322 8.60 -10.20 -24.61
CA ARG A 322 9.70 -9.26 -24.85
C ARG A 322 10.10 -9.21 -26.32
N LEU A 323 10.17 -10.36 -26.99
CA LEU A 323 10.43 -10.42 -28.43
C LEU A 323 9.31 -9.77 -29.24
N ARG A 324 8.05 -10.07 -28.89
CA ARG A 324 6.86 -9.49 -29.53
C ARG A 324 6.91 -7.97 -29.49
N HIS A 325 7.19 -7.37 -28.32
CA HIS A 325 7.29 -5.92 -28.16
C HIS A 325 8.35 -5.31 -29.10
N ASN A 326 9.51 -5.96 -29.21
CA ASN A 326 10.60 -5.52 -30.07
C ASN A 326 10.31 -5.61 -31.58
N VAL A 327 9.34 -6.42 -32.00
CA VAL A 327 8.96 -6.60 -33.42
C VAL A 327 7.52 -6.13 -33.71
N MET A 328 6.91 -5.37 -32.80
CA MET A 328 5.54 -4.90 -32.91
C MET A 328 5.33 -4.08 -34.18
N GLY A 329 4.20 -4.28 -34.87
CA GLY A 329 3.87 -3.62 -36.13
C GLY A 329 4.61 -4.19 -37.36
N THR A 330 5.38 -5.26 -37.21
CA THR A 330 6.07 -5.95 -38.30
C THR A 330 5.41 -7.27 -38.65
N ALA A 331 5.72 -7.83 -39.83
CA ALA A 331 5.26 -9.16 -40.22
C ALA A 331 5.73 -10.27 -39.26
N THR A 332 6.80 -10.04 -38.49
CA THR A 332 7.35 -10.98 -37.52
C THR A 332 6.50 -11.04 -36.24
N GLU A 333 5.76 -9.98 -35.90
CA GLU A 333 4.84 -9.99 -34.75
C GLU A 333 3.82 -11.14 -34.84
N SER A 334 3.21 -11.35 -36.01
CA SER A 334 2.23 -12.42 -36.21
C SER A 334 2.79 -13.81 -35.94
N LYS A 335 4.08 -14.03 -36.24
CA LYS A 335 4.76 -15.31 -35.96
C LYS A 335 5.01 -15.50 -34.48
N VAL A 336 5.42 -14.44 -33.78
CA VAL A 336 5.60 -14.48 -32.32
C VAL A 336 4.25 -14.74 -31.64
N ASN A 337 3.17 -14.11 -32.10
CA ASN A 337 1.82 -14.36 -31.59
C ASN A 337 1.38 -15.82 -31.79
N GLU A 338 1.60 -16.41 -32.98
CA GLU A 338 1.28 -17.82 -33.21
C GLU A 338 2.04 -18.74 -32.23
N ILE A 339 3.32 -18.45 -31.98
CA ILE A 339 4.14 -19.21 -31.04
C ILE A 339 3.60 -19.05 -29.61
N ILE A 340 3.25 -17.83 -29.19
CA ILE A 340 2.62 -17.56 -27.90
C ILE A 340 1.34 -18.39 -27.73
N ASP A 341 0.47 -18.40 -28.74
CA ASP A 341 -0.81 -19.11 -28.67
C ASP A 341 -0.63 -20.63 -28.61
N ARG A 342 0.37 -21.18 -29.33
CA ARG A 342 0.76 -22.58 -29.21
C ARG A 342 1.23 -22.93 -27.80
N VAL A 343 2.07 -22.10 -27.19
CA VAL A 343 2.56 -22.33 -25.81
C VAL A 343 1.43 -22.22 -24.80
N ARG A 344 0.48 -21.29 -24.98
CA ARG A 344 -0.72 -21.21 -24.15
C ARG A 344 -1.55 -22.49 -24.24
N ALA A 345 -1.71 -23.03 -25.46
CA ALA A 345 -2.44 -24.27 -25.73
C ALA A 345 -1.65 -25.57 -25.42
N ASP A 346 -0.49 -25.46 -24.76
CA ASP A 346 0.42 -26.59 -24.46
C ASP A 346 0.82 -27.41 -25.70
N GLN A 347 0.94 -26.74 -26.85
CA GLN A 347 1.40 -27.31 -28.12
C GLN A 347 2.89 -27.04 -28.36
N ASP A 348 3.49 -27.77 -29.32
CA ASP A 348 4.85 -27.49 -29.77
C ASP A 348 4.94 -26.08 -30.38
N PRO A 349 5.75 -25.17 -29.80
CA PRO A 349 5.93 -23.82 -30.30
C PRO A 349 6.61 -23.76 -31.67
N PHE A 350 7.39 -24.77 -32.05
CA PHE A 350 8.13 -24.79 -33.31
C PHE A 350 7.84 -26.08 -34.08
N PRO A 351 6.60 -26.26 -34.58
CA PRO A 351 6.23 -27.45 -35.32
C PRO A 351 7.09 -27.59 -36.58
N ALA A 352 7.46 -28.83 -36.92
CA ALA A 352 8.18 -29.10 -38.16
C ALA A 352 7.39 -28.57 -39.37
N GLU A 353 8.06 -27.83 -40.26
CA GLU A 353 7.43 -27.36 -41.50
C GLU A 353 6.84 -28.55 -42.27
N LYS A 354 5.52 -28.51 -42.54
CA LYS A 354 4.89 -29.47 -43.44
C LYS A 354 5.51 -29.27 -44.82
N LYS A 355 6.44 -30.15 -45.22
CA LYS A 355 7.00 -30.18 -46.57
C LYS A 355 5.84 -30.15 -47.57
N ALA A 356 5.78 -29.09 -48.38
CA ALA A 356 4.82 -29.00 -49.46
C ALA A 356 4.98 -30.25 -50.34
N ALA A 357 3.89 -31.01 -50.50
CA ALA A 357 3.87 -32.17 -51.37
C ALA A 357 4.37 -31.75 -52.76
N ALA A 358 5.50 -32.31 -53.17
CA ALA A 358 6.10 -32.03 -54.47
C ALA A 358 5.04 -32.30 -55.54
N LYS A 359 4.56 -31.25 -56.23
CA LYS A 359 3.73 -31.40 -57.42
C LYS A 359 4.51 -32.29 -58.38
N GLY A 360 3.95 -33.47 -58.65
CA GLY A 360 4.59 -34.51 -59.43
C GLY A 360 5.14 -33.97 -60.75
N LYS A 361 6.43 -34.27 -61.00
CA LYS A 361 7.00 -34.27 -62.34
C LYS A 361 6.09 -35.15 -63.21
N LYS A 362 5.38 -34.55 -64.16
CA LYS A 362 4.84 -35.31 -65.30
C LYS A 362 6.04 -35.91 -66.03
N ALA A 363 6.10 -37.25 -66.03
CA ALA A 363 6.97 -38.00 -66.92
C ALA A 363 6.54 -37.73 -68.37
N LYS A 364 7.53 -37.74 -69.25
CA LYS A 364 7.48 -37.40 -70.68
C LYS A 364 6.40 -38.15 -71.44
#